data_AF-A0A969ZB26-F1
#
_entry.id   AF-A0A969ZB26-F1
#
_cell.length_a   1.000
_cell.length_b   1.000
_cell.length_c   1.000
_cell.angle_alpha   90.00
_cell.angle_beta   90.00
_cell.angle_gamma   90.00
#
_symmetry.space_group_name_H-M   'P 1'
#
loop_
_entity.id
_entity.type
_entity.pdbx_description
1 polymer ?
#
loop_
_entity_poly.entity_id
_entity_poly.type
_entity_poly.pdbx_seq_one_letter_code
_entity_poly.pdbx_strand_id
1 'polypeptide(L)'
;MDLKEIRRLVDRDPELKKMEISDFELLTAYRYLRLKQSNDNPNYIPILKRNGDLEIVMVPTEQFDKEIQRRKQAANVGSLDTVNYILDAKLADFVLNSEERNEAYLKVSRFIDLFKEGKANKGLYLHGKYGTGKTYLL
;
A
#
# COMPACT_ATOMS: atom_id res chain seq x y z
N MET A 1 7.71 14.85 -37.10
CA MET A 1 8.39 15.47 -35.94
C MET A 1 9.87 15.16 -36.07
N ASP A 2 10.74 16.15 -35.96
CA ASP A 2 12.20 15.98 -36.15
C ASP A 2 12.89 15.51 -34.85
N LEU A 3 14.00 14.77 -34.95
CA LEU A 3 14.77 14.30 -33.78
C LEU A 3 15.28 15.48 -32.92
N LYS A 4 15.63 16.60 -33.55
CA LYS A 4 16.01 17.84 -32.83
C LYS A 4 14.86 18.41 -32.02
N GLU A 5 13.64 18.30 -32.53
CA GLU A 5 12.43 18.74 -31.84
C GLU A 5 12.11 17.82 -30.66
N ILE A 6 12.24 16.50 -30.86
CA ILE A 6 12.09 15.51 -29.78
C ILE A 6 13.09 15.79 -28.66
N ARG A 7 14.36 16.01 -28.99
CA ARG A 7 15.41 16.34 -28.03
C ARG A 7 15.09 17.59 -27.21
N ARG A 8 14.61 18.66 -27.87
CA ARG A 8 14.16 19.87 -27.17
C ARG A 8 13.02 19.62 -26.20
N LEU A 9 12.07 18.73 -26.52
CA LEU A 9 10.97 18.40 -25.60
C LEU A 9 11.45 17.58 -24.41
N VAL A 10 12.35 16.62 -24.63
CA VAL A 10 12.97 15.80 -23.57
C VAL A 10 13.80 16.66 -22.63
N ASP A 11 14.65 17.55 -23.14
CA ASP A 11 15.54 18.38 -22.31
C ASP A 11 14.79 19.48 -21.53
N ARG A 12 13.53 19.79 -21.91
CA ARG A 12 12.66 20.70 -21.16
C ARG A 12 12.07 20.07 -19.91
N ASP A 13 11.94 18.75 -19.87
CA ASP A 13 11.40 18.05 -18.71
C ASP A 13 12.46 17.94 -17.60
N PRO A 14 12.21 18.48 -16.39
CA PRO A 14 13.20 18.49 -15.32
C PRO A 14 13.60 17.10 -14.80
N GLU A 15 12.72 16.10 -14.94
CA GLU A 15 13.00 14.72 -14.54
C GLU A 15 13.97 14.09 -15.54
N LEU A 16 13.69 14.20 -16.84
CA LEU A 16 14.51 13.63 -17.90
C LEU A 16 15.87 14.30 -18.03
N LYS A 17 15.94 15.61 -17.80
CA LYS A 17 17.20 16.36 -17.85
C LYS A 17 18.23 15.84 -16.85
N LYS A 18 17.78 15.30 -15.70
CA LYS A 18 18.65 14.72 -14.67
C LYS A 18 19.18 13.32 -15.05
N MET A 19 18.57 12.65 -16.01
CA MET A 19 18.88 11.26 -16.36
C MET A 19 19.93 11.13 -17.48
N GLU A 20 20.43 12.26 -18.01
CA GLU A 20 21.44 12.29 -19.09
C GLU A 20 21.04 11.36 -20.25
N ILE A 21 19.85 11.59 -20.82
CA ILE A 21 19.30 10.78 -21.90
C ILE A 21 20.22 10.81 -23.12
N SER A 22 20.65 9.65 -23.59
CA SER A 22 21.43 9.48 -24.83
C SER A 22 20.54 9.52 -26.07
N ASP A 23 21.15 9.63 -27.26
CA ASP A 23 20.39 9.65 -28.52
C ASP A 23 19.70 8.31 -28.81
N PHE A 24 20.25 7.18 -28.33
CA PHE A 24 19.63 5.86 -28.42
C PHE A 24 18.38 5.74 -27.55
N GLU A 25 18.36 6.45 -26.42
CA GLU A 25 17.26 6.45 -25.45
C GLU A 25 16.20 7.52 -25.76
N LEU A 26 16.48 8.42 -26.70
CA LEU A 26 15.68 9.61 -26.98
C LEU A 26 14.22 9.28 -27.33
N LEU A 27 14.01 8.23 -28.13
CA LEU A 27 12.67 7.80 -28.51
C LEU A 27 11.90 7.22 -27.31
N THR A 28 12.57 6.49 -26.43
CA THR A 28 11.95 5.95 -25.21
C THR A 28 11.58 7.06 -24.24
N ALA A 29 12.48 8.02 -24.02
CA ALA A 29 12.22 9.21 -23.20
C ALA A 29 11.03 10.03 -23.75
N TYR A 30 10.94 10.19 -25.08
CA TYR A 30 9.80 10.84 -25.71
C TYR A 30 8.49 10.07 -25.56
N ARG A 31 8.51 8.75 -25.74
CA ARG A 31 7.35 7.87 -25.49
C ARG A 31 6.88 8.00 -24.04
N TYR A 32 7.80 8.06 -23.10
CA TYR A 32 7.49 8.28 -21.69
C TYR A 32 6.76 9.62 -21.46
N LEU A 33 7.23 10.73 -22.04
CA LEU A 33 6.55 12.03 -21.91
C LEU A 33 5.13 12.00 -22.44
N ARG A 34 4.93 11.35 -23.59
CA ARG A 34 3.59 11.20 -24.19
C ARG A 34 2.69 10.37 -23.28
N LEU A 35 3.20 9.25 -22.79
CA LEU A 35 2.46 8.38 -21.88
C LEU A 35 2.13 9.07 -20.55
N LYS A 36 3.05 9.85 -19.97
CA LYS A 36 2.83 10.62 -18.74
C LYS A 36 1.68 11.62 -18.88
N GLN A 37 1.50 12.19 -20.07
CA GLN A 37 0.41 13.14 -20.36
C GLN A 37 -0.93 12.45 -20.65
N SER A 38 -0.91 11.25 -21.23
CA SER A 38 -2.11 10.53 -21.66
C SER A 38 -2.47 9.32 -20.78
N ASN A 39 -1.79 9.12 -19.66
CA ASN A 39 -2.03 7.96 -18.80
C ASN A 39 -3.31 8.18 -18.00
N ASP A 40 -4.40 7.58 -18.46
CA ASP A 40 -5.70 7.62 -17.81
C ASP A 40 -5.89 6.52 -16.74
N ASN A 41 -4.86 5.68 -16.49
CA ASN A 41 -4.94 4.63 -15.49
C ASN A 41 -4.78 5.21 -14.07
N PRO A 42 -5.81 5.15 -13.20
CA PRO A 42 -5.73 5.71 -11.85
C PRO A 42 -4.86 4.91 -10.89
N ASN A 43 -4.58 3.64 -11.21
CA ASN A 43 -3.90 2.70 -10.32
C ASN A 43 -2.41 2.57 -10.60
N TYR A 44 -1.94 3.02 -11.76
CA TYR A 44 -0.54 2.92 -12.16
C TYR A 44 -0.02 4.20 -12.78
N ILE A 45 1.21 4.56 -12.46
CA ILE A 45 1.94 5.65 -13.10
C ILE A 45 3.13 5.10 -13.88
N PRO A 46 3.41 5.64 -15.08
CA PRO A 46 4.65 5.32 -15.77
C PRO A 46 5.82 5.99 -15.05
N ILE A 47 6.92 5.26 -14.91
CA ILE A 47 8.23 5.80 -14.52
C ILE A 47 9.30 5.29 -15.46
N LEU A 48 10.40 6.01 -15.57
CA LEU A 48 11.59 5.52 -16.26
C LEU A 48 12.51 4.80 -15.28
N LYS A 49 13.00 3.63 -15.69
CA LYS A 49 14.07 2.91 -14.99
C LYS A 49 15.19 2.61 -15.96
N ARG A 50 16.43 2.70 -15.48
CA ARG A 50 17.63 2.32 -16.23
C ARG A 50 18.23 1.08 -15.56
N ASN A 51 17.97 -0.09 -16.13
CA ASN A 51 18.48 -1.38 -15.69
C ASN A 51 19.20 -2.05 -16.86
N GLY A 52 20.37 -1.51 -17.22
CA GLY A 52 20.96 -1.74 -18.54
C GLY A 52 20.43 -0.69 -19.52
N ASP A 53 19.33 -1.01 -20.20
CA ASP A 53 18.64 -0.06 -21.09
C ASP A 53 17.62 0.81 -20.36
N LEU A 54 17.20 1.91 -21.00
CA LEU A 54 16.13 2.77 -20.51
C LEU A 54 14.77 2.15 -20.84
N GLU A 55 13.99 1.88 -19.81
CA GLU A 55 12.68 1.24 -19.93
C GLU A 55 11.58 2.06 -19.23
N ILE A 56 10.38 2.00 -19.79
CA ILE A 56 9.17 2.56 -19.19
C ILE A 56 8.51 1.45 -18.37
N VAL A 57 8.41 1.66 -17.05
CA VAL A 57 7.81 0.70 -16.12
C VAL A 57 6.57 1.31 -15.50
N MET A 58 5.46 0.58 -15.51
CA MET A 58 4.25 0.96 -14.79
C MET A 58 4.37 0.53 -13.33
N VAL A 59 4.31 1.48 -12.41
CA VAL A 59 4.32 1.21 -10.96
C VAL A 59 2.98 1.59 -10.35
N PRO A 60 2.50 0.84 -9.33
CA PRO A 60 1.25 1.18 -8.67
C PRO A 60 1.35 2.57 -8.04
N THR A 61 0.23 3.29 -8.02
CA THR A 61 0.14 4.54 -7.24
C THR A 61 0.26 4.22 -5.76
N GLU A 62 0.66 5.20 -4.95
CA GLU A 62 0.76 5.03 -3.49
C GLU A 62 -0.59 4.58 -2.88
N GLN A 63 -1.70 5.10 -3.40
CA GLN A 63 -3.04 4.71 -2.97
C GLN A 63 -3.34 3.25 -3.31
N PHE A 64 -3.06 2.84 -4.54
CA PHE A 64 -3.33 1.47 -4.99
C PHE A 64 -2.39 0.46 -4.31
N ASP A 65 -1.13 0.81 -4.08
CA ASP A 65 -0.21 -0.05 -3.33
C ASP A 65 -0.69 -0.27 -1.89
N LYS A 66 -1.12 0.80 -1.19
CA LYS A 66 -1.74 0.68 0.15
C LYS A 66 -2.96 -0.24 0.13
N GLU A 67 -3.79 -0.17 -0.90
CA GLU A 67 -4.95 -1.05 -1.06
C GLU A 67 -4.53 -2.52 -1.27
N ILE A 68 -3.54 -2.78 -2.13
CA ILE A 68 -2.99 -4.13 -2.33
C ILE A 68 -2.46 -4.68 -1.01
N GLN A 69 -1.67 -3.90 -0.25
CA GLN A 69 -1.14 -4.35 1.04
C GLN A 69 -2.26 -4.66 2.03
N ARG A 70 -3.30 -3.81 2.10
CA ARG A 70 -4.47 -4.06 2.93
C ARG A 70 -5.18 -5.36 2.55
N ARG A 71 -5.41 -5.60 1.25
CA ARG A 71 -6.03 -6.84 0.75
C ARG A 71 -5.19 -8.07 1.07
N LYS A 72 -3.86 -7.99 0.94
CA LYS A 72 -2.94 -9.08 1.30
C LYS A 72 -2.99 -9.39 2.79
N GLN A 73 -3.03 -8.37 3.65
CA GLN A 73 -3.16 -8.54 5.09
C GLN A 73 -4.49 -9.21 5.45
N ALA A 74 -5.60 -8.75 4.86
CA ALA A 74 -6.93 -9.33 5.07
C ALA A 74 -7.01 -10.78 4.60
N ALA A 75 -6.35 -11.14 3.49
CA ALA A 75 -6.33 -12.50 2.96
C ALA A 75 -5.67 -13.53 3.91
N ASN A 76 -4.84 -13.08 4.86
CA ASN A 76 -4.25 -13.95 5.89
C ASN A 76 -5.25 -14.30 7.00
N VAL A 77 -6.40 -13.62 7.06
CA VAL A 77 -7.45 -13.86 8.05
C VAL A 77 -8.60 -14.60 7.38
N GLY A 78 -8.58 -15.93 7.50
CA GLY A 78 -9.68 -16.77 7.04
C GLY A 78 -10.84 -16.73 8.03
N SER A 79 -12.07 -16.53 7.53
CA SER A 79 -13.29 -16.64 8.31
C SER A 79 -14.14 -17.80 7.77
N LEU A 80 -14.61 -18.65 8.68
CA LEU A 80 -15.64 -19.64 8.40
C LEU A 80 -16.97 -19.05 8.90
N ASP A 81 -17.96 -18.95 8.01
CA ASP A 81 -19.35 -18.54 8.31
C ASP A 81 -19.55 -17.17 9.02
N THR A 82 -18.54 -16.29 9.05
CA THR A 82 -18.68 -14.96 9.67
C THR A 82 -19.00 -13.88 8.63
N VAL A 83 -19.76 -12.86 9.05
CA VAL A 83 -20.09 -11.71 8.19
C VAL A 83 -18.84 -10.85 7.98
N ASN A 84 -18.56 -10.51 6.71
CA ASN A 84 -17.35 -9.80 6.26
C ASN A 84 -17.00 -8.50 7.01
N TYR A 85 -17.93 -7.87 7.75
CA TYR A 85 -17.70 -6.57 8.39
C TYR A 85 -16.67 -6.62 9.53
N ILE A 86 -16.40 -7.78 10.14
CA ILE A 86 -15.41 -7.90 11.23
C ILE A 86 -13.99 -7.88 10.66
N LEU A 87 -13.79 -8.28 9.41
CA LEU A 87 -12.46 -8.35 8.78
C LEU A 87 -11.81 -6.97 8.57
N ASP A 88 -12.61 -5.90 8.60
CA ASP A 88 -12.14 -4.52 8.51
C ASP A 88 -11.90 -3.87 9.89
N ALA A 89 -12.11 -4.59 10.99
CA ALA A 89 -11.86 -4.08 12.34
C ALA A 89 -10.36 -3.79 12.54
N LYS A 90 -10.08 -2.65 13.18
CA LYS A 90 -8.72 -2.25 13.54
C LYS A 90 -8.65 -2.00 15.02
N LEU A 91 -7.57 -2.49 15.64
CA LEU A 91 -7.31 -2.22 17.05
C LEU A 91 -7.24 -0.72 17.36
N ALA A 92 -6.77 0.09 16.40
CA ALA A 92 -6.71 1.56 16.52
C ALA A 92 -8.09 2.24 16.57
N ASP A 93 -9.12 1.60 16.02
CA ASP A 93 -10.49 2.11 16.01
C ASP A 93 -11.27 1.65 17.27
N PHE A 94 -10.64 0.87 18.15
CA PHE A 94 -11.26 0.39 19.38
C PHE A 94 -11.36 1.49 20.44
N VAL A 95 -12.58 1.92 20.73
CA VAL A 95 -12.85 2.98 21.72
C VAL A 95 -12.45 2.56 23.14
N LEU A 96 -11.72 3.40 23.87
CA LEU A 96 -11.25 3.15 25.24
C LEU A 96 -12.04 3.99 26.26
N ASN A 97 -13.34 3.74 26.39
CA ASN A 97 -14.25 4.51 27.23
C ASN A 97 -14.62 3.84 28.57
N SER A 98 -14.01 2.70 28.89
CA SER A 98 -14.19 2.03 30.19
C SER A 98 -12.88 1.38 30.64
N GLU A 99 -12.75 1.14 31.93
CA GLU A 99 -11.57 0.50 32.51
C GLU A 99 -11.39 -0.92 31.95
N GLU A 100 -12.48 -1.69 31.80
CA GLU A 100 -12.45 -3.05 31.26
C GLU A 100 -12.00 -3.07 29.80
N ARG A 101 -12.40 -2.06 29.01
CA ARG A 101 -11.97 -1.93 27.61
C ARG A 101 -10.49 -1.55 27.51
N ASN A 102 -10.02 -0.67 28.40
CA ASN A 102 -8.60 -0.34 28.48
C ASN A 102 -7.76 -1.57 28.88
N GLU A 103 -8.21 -2.33 29.87
CA GLU A 103 -7.54 -3.56 30.30
C GLU A 103 -7.50 -4.60 29.16
N ALA A 104 -8.62 -4.80 28.46
CA ALA A 104 -8.68 -5.71 27.31
C ALA A 104 -7.74 -5.27 26.19
N TYR A 105 -7.71 -3.97 25.87
CA TYR A 105 -6.80 -3.40 24.88
C TYR A 105 -5.33 -3.68 25.24
N LEU A 106 -4.92 -3.39 26.49
CA LEU A 106 -3.55 -3.64 26.94
C LEU A 106 -3.16 -5.12 26.87
N LYS A 107 -4.07 -6.03 27.24
CA LYS A 107 -3.83 -7.48 27.13
C LYS A 107 -3.67 -7.93 25.68
N VAL A 108 -4.48 -7.40 24.77
CA VAL A 108 -4.38 -7.68 23.32
C VAL A 108 -3.08 -7.13 22.75
N SER A 109 -2.73 -5.87 23.04
CA SER A 109 -1.46 -5.27 22.60
C SER A 109 -0.27 -6.10 23.05
N ARG A 110 -0.25 -6.49 24.33
CA ARG A 110 0.81 -7.36 24.87
C ARG A 110 0.86 -8.73 24.18
N PHE A 111 -0.29 -9.32 23.87
CA PHE A 111 -0.34 -10.59 23.13
C PHE A 111 0.29 -10.43 21.73
N ILE A 112 -0.06 -9.38 21.00
CA ILE A 112 0.47 -9.08 19.67
C ILE A 112 1.99 -8.87 19.73
N ASP A 113 2.49 -8.11 20.70
CA ASP A 113 3.93 -7.84 20.84
C ASP A 113 4.73 -9.12 21.12
N LEU A 114 4.24 -9.96 22.04
CA LEU A 114 4.88 -11.25 22.34
C LEU A 114 4.82 -12.21 21.15
N PHE A 115 3.72 -12.22 20.40
CA PHE A 115 3.60 -13.02 19.20
C PHE A 115 4.61 -12.60 18.12
N LYS A 116 4.80 -11.29 17.91
CA LYS A 116 5.83 -10.76 16.98
C LYS A 116 7.24 -11.15 17.38
N GLU A 117 7.52 -11.29 18.66
CA GLU A 117 8.80 -11.78 19.19
C GLU A 117 8.98 -13.31 19.07
N GLY A 118 7.99 -14.03 18.51
CA GLY A 118 8.02 -15.49 18.39
C GLY A 118 7.84 -16.22 19.73
N LYS A 119 7.34 -15.53 20.76
CA LYS A 119 7.13 -16.11 22.09
C LYS A 119 5.76 -16.76 22.17
N ALA A 120 5.71 -18.00 22.65
CA ALA A 120 4.44 -18.66 22.96
C ALA A 120 3.71 -17.90 24.08
N ASN A 121 2.44 -17.59 23.87
CA ASN A 121 1.62 -16.88 24.85
C ASN A 121 0.17 -17.41 24.84
N LYS A 122 -0.53 -17.26 25.97
CA LYS A 122 -1.93 -17.64 26.08
C LYS A 122 -2.80 -16.65 25.30
N GLY A 123 -3.82 -17.19 24.63
CA GLY A 123 -4.88 -16.37 24.04
C GLY A 123 -5.75 -15.70 25.11
N LEU A 124 -6.64 -14.83 24.67
CA LEU A 124 -7.55 -14.09 25.56
C LEU A 124 -8.95 -14.72 25.53
N TYR A 125 -9.60 -14.74 26.70
CA TYR A 125 -11.02 -15.08 26.84
C TYR A 125 -11.80 -13.82 27.21
N LEU A 126 -12.63 -13.35 26.28
CA LEU A 126 -13.43 -12.13 26.44
C LEU A 126 -14.87 -12.51 26.83
N HIS A 127 -15.35 -12.02 27.97
CA HIS A 127 -16.72 -12.23 28.44
C HIS A 127 -17.41 -10.92 28.84
N GLY A 128 -18.73 -10.94 28.92
CA GLY A 128 -19.54 -9.76 29.26
C GLY A 128 -20.83 -9.69 28.47
N LYS A 129 -21.66 -8.68 28.75
CA LYS A 129 -23.00 -8.49 28.17
C LYS A 129 -22.99 -8.44 26.64
N TYR A 130 -24.11 -8.77 26.01
CA TYR A 130 -24.27 -8.65 24.56
C TYR A 130 -24.01 -7.22 24.07
N GLY A 131 -23.44 -7.06 22.86
CA GLY A 131 -23.23 -5.74 22.25
C GLY A 131 -22.07 -4.89 22.82
N THR A 132 -21.20 -5.44 23.67
CA THR A 132 -20.11 -4.67 24.31
C THR A 132 -18.81 -4.56 23.49
N GLY A 133 -18.78 -5.10 22.26
CA GLY A 133 -17.62 -5.02 21.37
C GLY A 133 -16.60 -6.16 21.47
N LYS A 134 -16.93 -7.27 22.15
CA LYS A 134 -16.06 -8.47 22.26
C LYS A 134 -15.65 -9.01 20.89
N THR A 135 -16.62 -9.18 19.99
CA THR A 135 -16.40 -9.69 18.62
C THR A 135 -15.57 -8.74 17.76
N TYR A 136 -15.59 -7.44 18.05
CA TYR A 136 -14.78 -6.46 17.32
C TYR A 136 -13.30 -6.52 17.71
N LEU A 137 -13.02 -6.95 18.94
CA LEU A 137 -11.66 -7.02 19.48
C LEU A 137 -10.93 -8.31 19.07
N LEU A 138 -11.66 -9.33 18.64
CA LEU A 138 -11.12 -10.56 18.08
C LEU A 138 -10.64 -10.33 16.64
#